data_AF-A0A522G2H3-F1
#
_entry.id   AF-A0A522G2H3-F1
#
_cell.length_a   1.000
_cell.length_b   1.000
_cell.length_c   1.000
_cell.angle_alpha   90.00
_cell.angle_beta   90.00
_cell.angle_gamma   90.00
#
_symmetry.space_group_name_H-M   'P 1'
#
loop_
_entity.id
_entity.type
_entity.pdbx_description
1 polymer ?
#
loop_
_entity_poly.entity_id
_entity_poly.type
_entity_poly.pdbx_seq_one_letter_code
_entity_poly.pdbx_strand_id
1 'polypeptide(L)'
;MQTKTRKVISRSIFIVGVLCILLSSIFHISNVFYWFSGVISLTYLFSGWYIFKGYYPEGHPVYLFFFGYIYSGFFLGSAFASSEIEMLRAYFLWSIILIVVLVVTVLLKKEKYQKGLKSFSLEAVIMLILSIIQNVVNKL
;
A
#
# COMPACT_ATOMS: atom_id res chain seq x y z
N MET A 1 6.50 24.96 0.30
CA MET A 1 7.10 24.57 1.60
C MET A 1 6.32 23.37 2.12
N GLN A 2 6.79 22.13 1.91
CA GLN A 2 6.13 20.93 2.44
C GLN A 2 6.32 20.88 3.95
N THR A 3 5.24 20.78 4.73
CA THR A 3 5.37 20.61 6.18
C THR A 3 5.86 19.19 6.48
N LYS A 4 6.95 19.08 7.25
CA LYS A 4 7.49 17.82 7.80
C LYS A 4 6.37 16.90 8.33
N THR A 5 5.34 17.52 8.91
CA THR A 5 4.09 16.92 9.39
C THR A 5 3.38 16.03 8.36
N ARG A 6 3.24 16.46 7.10
CA ARG A 6 2.52 15.68 6.08
C ARG A 6 3.23 14.36 5.76
N LYS A 7 4.56 14.37 5.67
CA LYS A 7 5.36 13.15 5.46
C LYS A 7 5.24 12.18 6.64
N VAL A 8 5.19 12.72 7.86
CA VAL A 8 5.01 11.91 9.07
C VAL A 8 3.62 11.25 9.06
N ILE A 9 2.56 12.01 8.82
CA ILE A 9 1.18 11.49 8.75
C ILE A 9 1.08 10.37 7.71
N SER A 10 1.58 10.61 6.49
CA SER A 10 1.53 9.60 5.43
C SER A 10 2.24 8.29 5.83
N ARG A 11 3.42 8.38 6.44
CA ARG A 11 4.16 7.20 6.92
C ARG A 11 3.46 6.50 8.07
N SER A 12 2.86 7.25 8.99
CA SER A 12 2.08 6.69 10.09
C SER A 12 0.88 5.90 9.57
N ILE A 13 0.15 6.40 8.57
CA ILE A 13 -0.97 5.68 7.94
C ILE A 13 -0.47 4.35 7.36
N PHE A 14 0.65 4.36 6.64
CA PHE A 14 1.26 3.15 6.09
C PHE A 14 1.64 2.14 7.18
N ILE A 15 2.37 2.59 8.21
CA ILE A 15 2.83 1.73 9.32
C ILE A 15 1.65 1.11 10.06
N VAL A 16 0.61 1.89 10.36
CA VAL A 16 -0.60 1.38 11.01
C VAL A 16 -1.27 0.32 10.13
N GLY A 17 -1.35 0.53 8.81
CA GLY A 17 -1.91 -0.47 7.89
C GLY A 17 -1.11 -1.77 7.87
N VAL A 18 0.21 -1.69 7.81
CA VAL A 18 1.08 -2.86 7.88
C VAL A 18 0.91 -3.62 9.19
N LEU A 19 0.83 -2.91 10.31
CA LEU A 19 0.59 -3.53 11.63
C LEU A 19 -0.78 -4.19 11.69
N CYS A 20 -1.83 -3.58 11.15
CA CYS A 20 -3.16 -4.20 11.08
C CYS A 20 -3.12 -5.50 10.27
N ILE A 21 -2.44 -5.52 9.12
CA ILE A 21 -2.26 -6.72 8.30
C ILE A 21 -1.52 -7.82 9.08
N LEU A 22 -0.38 -7.49 9.69
CA LEU A 22 0.41 -8.45 10.46
C LEU A 22 -0.38 -9.03 11.64
N LEU A 23 -1.04 -8.18 12.42
CA LEU A 23 -1.85 -8.60 13.56
C LEU A 23 -3.05 -9.44 13.11
N SER A 24 -3.72 -9.08 12.00
CA SER A 24 -4.80 -9.90 11.45
C SER A 24 -4.32 -11.31 11.06
N SER A 25 -3.08 -11.41 10.54
CA SER A 25 -2.48 -12.69 10.13
C SER A 25 -2.03 -13.55 11.32
N ILE A 26 -1.59 -12.94 12.42
CA ILE A 26 -1.15 -13.67 13.62
C ILE A 26 -2.35 -14.14 14.45
N PHE A 27 -3.33 -13.25 14.66
CA PHE A 27 -4.40 -13.51 15.60
C PHE A 27 -5.60 -14.23 15.00
N HIS A 28 -5.72 -14.34 13.67
CA HIS A 28 -6.77 -15.04 12.88
C HIS A 28 -8.25 -14.74 13.25
N ILE A 29 -8.53 -14.01 14.34
CA ILE A 29 -9.81 -14.08 15.09
C ILE A 29 -10.46 -12.69 15.24
N SER A 30 -9.74 -11.62 14.93
CA SER A 30 -10.21 -10.25 15.20
C SER A 30 -10.70 -9.59 13.91
N ASN A 31 -12.02 -9.65 13.67
CA ASN A 31 -12.72 -8.87 12.63
C ASN A 31 -12.33 -7.38 12.65
N VAL A 32 -11.91 -6.88 13.82
CA VAL A 32 -11.49 -5.49 14.04
C VAL A 32 -10.31 -5.11 13.14
N PHE A 33 -9.30 -5.97 12.95
CA PHE A 33 -8.14 -5.63 12.11
C PHE A 33 -8.45 -5.62 10.61
N TYR A 34 -9.45 -6.39 10.17
CA TYR A 34 -9.97 -6.33 8.80
C TYR A 34 -10.69 -5.02 8.55
N TRP A 35 -11.55 -4.60 9.48
CA TRP A 35 -12.22 -3.31 9.41
C TRP A 35 -11.23 -2.13 9.39
N PHE A 36 -10.20 -2.17 10.23
CA PHE A 36 -9.15 -1.15 10.20
C PHE A 36 -8.41 -1.11 8.85
N SER A 37 -8.03 -2.27 8.31
CA SER A 37 -7.41 -2.35 6.98
C SER A 37 -8.33 -1.81 5.87
N GLY A 38 -9.65 -2.04 5.99
CA GLY A 38 -10.67 -1.44 5.11
C GLY A 38 -10.73 0.08 5.21
N VAL A 39 -10.72 0.64 6.42
CA VAL A 39 -10.67 2.11 6.63
C VAL A 39 -9.39 2.72 6.04
N ILE A 40 -8.26 2.04 6.21
CA ILE A 40 -6.98 2.47 5.62
C ILE A 40 -7.04 2.40 4.10
N SER A 41 -7.62 1.35 3.53
CA SER A 41 -7.85 1.24 2.10
C SER A 41 -8.68 2.41 1.56
N LEU A 42 -9.79 2.76 2.21
CA LEU A 42 -10.61 3.91 1.81
C LEU A 42 -9.84 5.23 1.93
N THR A 43 -8.99 5.34 2.96
CA THR A 43 -8.12 6.51 3.14
C THR A 43 -7.17 6.67 1.94
N TYR A 44 -6.55 5.59 1.46
CA TYR A 44 -5.71 5.63 0.26
C TYR A 44 -6.52 5.85 -1.02
N LEU A 45 -7.75 5.35 -1.11
CA LEU A 45 -8.61 5.54 -2.29
C LEU A 45 -8.99 7.01 -2.47
N PHE A 46 -9.48 7.66 -1.41
CA PHE A 46 -9.96 9.04 -1.48
C PHE A 46 -8.85 10.08 -1.29
N SER A 47 -7.86 9.77 -0.46
CA SER A 47 -6.80 10.73 -0.09
C SER A 47 -5.43 10.36 -0.64
N GLY A 48 -5.32 9.33 -1.49
CA GLY A 48 -4.04 8.85 -2.03
C GLY A 48 -3.24 9.94 -2.73
N TRP A 49 -3.88 10.75 -3.57
CA TRP A 49 -3.20 11.87 -4.23
C TRP A 49 -2.59 12.85 -3.22
N TYR A 50 -3.30 13.12 -2.11
CA TYR A 50 -2.84 13.99 -1.03
C TYR A 50 -1.72 13.33 -0.21
N ILE A 51 -1.83 12.04 0.08
CA ILE A 51 -0.81 11.27 0.79
C ILE A 51 0.49 11.25 -0.05
N PHE A 52 0.39 10.94 -1.34
CA PHE A 52 1.52 10.78 -2.24
C PHE A 52 2.16 12.10 -2.70
N LYS A 53 1.41 13.21 -2.75
CA LYS A 53 1.99 14.57 -2.85
C LYS A 53 2.98 14.87 -1.71
N GLY A 54 2.86 14.20 -0.55
CA GLY A 54 3.82 14.29 0.55
C GLY A 54 5.17 13.67 0.22
N TYR A 55 5.18 12.54 -0.50
CA TYR A 55 6.39 11.81 -0.91
C TYR A 55 7.00 12.35 -2.20
N TYR A 56 6.14 12.64 -3.19
CA TYR A 56 6.53 13.06 -4.53
C TYR A 56 5.79 14.36 -4.92
N PRO A 57 6.19 15.52 -4.38
CA PRO A 57 5.51 16.80 -4.60
C PRO A 57 5.43 17.25 -6.06
N GLU A 58 6.47 16.91 -6.84
CA GLU A 58 6.60 17.16 -8.28
C GLU A 58 5.81 16.14 -9.13
N GLY A 59 5.15 15.18 -8.50
CA GLY A 59 4.39 14.15 -9.19
C GLY A 59 3.12 14.69 -9.84
N HIS A 60 2.86 14.24 -11.06
CA HIS A 60 1.60 14.54 -11.74
C HIS A 60 0.42 13.93 -10.94
N PRO A 61 -0.68 14.67 -10.71
CA PRO A 61 -1.80 14.21 -9.89
C PRO A 61 -2.35 12.85 -10.29
N VAL A 62 -2.41 12.56 -11.59
CA VAL A 62 -2.87 11.27 -12.13
C VAL A 62 -2.02 10.11 -11.62
N TYR A 63 -0.68 10.22 -11.64
CA TYR A 63 0.19 9.17 -11.12
C TYR A 63 0.01 8.98 -9.61
N LEU A 64 -0.14 10.07 -8.87
CA LEU A 64 -0.35 10.03 -7.42
C LEU A 64 -1.70 9.40 -7.04
N PHE A 65 -2.72 9.63 -7.87
CA PHE A 65 -4.02 8.97 -7.74
C PHE A 65 -3.91 7.46 -7.99
N PHE A 66 -3.22 7.04 -9.05
CA PHE A 66 -2.96 5.62 -9.31
C PHE A 66 -2.20 4.94 -8.17
N PHE A 67 -1.26 5.63 -7.54
CA PHE A 67 -0.57 5.11 -6.35
C PHE A 67 -1.53 4.92 -5.17
N GLY A 68 -2.44 5.87 -4.97
CA GLY A 68 -3.58 5.75 -4.04
C GLY A 68 -4.38 4.48 -4.27
N TYR A 69 -4.77 4.27 -5.53
CA TYR A 69 -5.55 3.11 -5.93
C TYR A 69 -4.82 1.78 -5.70
N ILE A 70 -3.52 1.71 -6.01
CA ILE A 70 -2.70 0.51 -5.79
C ILE A 70 -2.61 0.18 -4.29
N TYR A 71 -2.33 1.17 -3.44
CA TYR A 71 -2.23 0.96 -2.00
C TYR A 71 -3.59 0.59 -1.40
N SER A 72 -4.67 1.23 -1.85
CA SER A 72 -6.04 0.89 -1.46
C SER A 72 -6.35 -0.57 -1.82
N GLY A 73 -6.09 -0.98 -3.06
CA GLY A 73 -6.28 -2.36 -3.52
C GLY A 73 -5.46 -3.37 -2.74
N PHE A 74 -4.22 -3.04 -2.39
CA PHE A 74 -3.39 -3.89 -1.53
C PHE A 74 -3.99 -4.06 -0.13
N PHE A 75 -4.29 -2.97 0.58
CA PHE A 75 -4.84 -3.06 1.95
C PHE A 75 -6.20 -3.74 1.97
N LEU A 76 -7.03 -3.52 0.95
CA LEU A 76 -8.32 -4.21 0.81
C LEU A 76 -8.11 -5.69 0.51
N GLY A 77 -7.27 -6.03 -0.46
CA GLY A 77 -6.94 -7.40 -0.82
C GLY A 77 -6.36 -8.17 0.36
N SER A 78 -5.46 -7.56 1.13
CA SER A 78 -4.89 -8.12 2.36
C SER A 78 -5.90 -8.31 3.48
N ALA A 79 -6.89 -7.40 3.61
CA ALA A 79 -7.97 -7.52 4.59
C ALA A 79 -8.92 -8.69 4.27
N PHE A 80 -9.00 -9.08 2.99
CA PHE A 80 -9.89 -10.14 2.54
C PHE A 80 -9.14 -11.31 1.90
N ALA A 81 -7.83 -11.43 2.14
CA ALA A 81 -7.00 -12.47 1.54
C ALA A 81 -7.41 -13.89 2.01
N SER A 82 -7.99 -13.98 3.20
CA SER A 82 -8.58 -15.18 3.79
C SER A 82 -10.02 -15.45 3.33
N SER A 83 -10.67 -14.49 2.67
CA SER A 83 -12.02 -14.71 2.14
C SER A 83 -11.99 -15.64 0.92
N GLU A 84 -13.03 -16.44 0.76
CA GLU A 84 -13.24 -17.29 -0.42
C GLU A 84 -13.63 -16.48 -1.67
N ILE A 85 -13.68 -15.15 -1.57
CA ILE A 85 -14.08 -14.27 -2.65
C ILE A 85 -12.92 -14.17 -3.65
N GLU A 86 -13.01 -14.95 -4.73
CA GLU A 86 -12.00 -15.03 -5.80
C GLU A 86 -11.62 -13.66 -6.37
N MET A 87 -12.58 -12.74 -6.45
CA MET A 87 -12.36 -11.38 -6.91
C MET A 87 -11.31 -10.65 -6.06
N LEU A 88 -11.36 -10.80 -4.72
CA LEU A 88 -10.43 -10.12 -3.81
C LEU A 88 -9.02 -10.71 -3.88
N ARG A 89 -8.89 -12.02 -4.12
CA ARG A 89 -7.59 -12.65 -4.43
C ARG A 89 -7.00 -12.14 -5.73
N ALA A 90 -7.83 -11.98 -6.76
CA ALA A 90 -7.38 -11.41 -8.04
C ALA A 90 -6.92 -9.95 -7.86
N TYR A 91 -7.67 -9.13 -7.14
CA TYR A 91 -7.28 -7.74 -6.82
C TYR A 91 -5.94 -7.65 -6.08
N PHE A 92 -5.72 -8.55 -5.13
CA PHE A 92 -4.45 -8.64 -4.40
C PHE A 92 -3.28 -8.99 -5.34
N LEU A 93 -3.41 -10.01 -6.19
CA LEU A 93 -2.41 -10.38 -7.20
C LEU A 93 -2.13 -9.23 -8.19
N TRP A 94 -3.17 -8.55 -8.66
CA TRP A 94 -3.03 -7.38 -9.53
C TRP A 94 -2.32 -6.22 -8.83
N SER A 95 -2.58 -6.00 -7.53
CA SER A 95 -1.89 -4.98 -6.75
C SER A 95 -0.38 -5.26 -6.65
N ILE A 96 0.02 -6.54 -6.49
CA ILE A 96 1.44 -6.95 -6.47
C ILE A 96 2.10 -6.65 -7.82
N ILE A 97 1.47 -7.04 -8.93
CA ILE A 97 1.99 -6.80 -10.28
C ILE A 97 2.16 -5.30 -10.52
N LEU A 98 1.16 -4.50 -10.16
CA LEU A 98 1.21 -3.05 -10.31
C LEU A 98 2.30 -2.42 -9.43
N ILE A 99 2.51 -2.92 -8.20
CA ILE A 99 3.62 -2.49 -7.33
C ILE A 99 4.98 -2.77 -7.99
N VAL A 100 5.17 -3.95 -8.58
CA VAL A 100 6.41 -4.31 -9.28
C VAL A 100 6.66 -3.40 -10.48
N VAL A 101 5.65 -3.21 -11.34
CA VAL A 101 5.74 -2.31 -12.51
C VAL A 101 6.11 -0.89 -12.06
N LEU A 102 5.55 -0.44 -10.95
CA LEU A 102 5.81 0.88 -10.39
C LEU A 102 7.25 1.00 -9.86
N VAL A 103 7.75 0.01 -9.13
CA VAL A 103 9.15 -0.04 -8.67
C VAL A 103 10.11 0.01 -9.86
N VAL A 104 9.87 -0.77 -10.91
CA VAL A 104 10.70 -0.77 -12.13
C VAL A 104 10.66 0.61 -12.82
N THR A 105 9.47 1.19 -12.98
CA THR A 105 9.31 2.51 -13.60
C THR A 105 10.03 3.62 -12.83
N VAL A 106 10.05 3.50 -11.50
CA VAL A 106 10.77 4.42 -10.60
C VAL A 106 12.28 4.30 -10.77
N LEU A 107 12.80 3.07 -10.84
CA LEU A 107 14.24 2.82 -11.02
C LEU A 107 14.76 3.35 -12.36
N LEU A 108 13.91 3.34 -13.40
CA LEU A 108 14.24 3.85 -14.73
C LEU A 108 14.18 5.39 -14.85
N LYS A 109 13.67 6.13 -13.83
CA LYS A 109 13.62 7.60 -13.86
C LYS A 109 14.94 8.25 -13.42
N LYS A 110 15.24 9.41 -14.03
CA LYS A 110 16.41 10.26 -13.73
C LYS A 110 16.56 10.57 -12.23
N GLU A 111 17.81 10.64 -11.74
CA GLU A 111 18.19 10.85 -10.32
C GLU A 111 17.43 11.95 -9.59
N LYS A 112 17.08 13.06 -10.28
CA LYS A 112 16.31 14.18 -9.71
C LYS A 112 15.00 13.74 -9.06
N TYR A 113 14.37 12.67 -9.56
CA TYR A 113 13.11 12.14 -9.04
C TYR A 113 13.29 10.99 -8.04
N GLN A 114 14.48 10.39 -7.96
CA GLN A 114 14.72 9.19 -7.14
C GLN A 114 14.64 9.45 -5.63
N LYS A 115 15.02 10.64 -5.13
CA LYS A 115 14.98 10.94 -3.68
C LYS A 115 13.57 10.84 -3.06
N GLY A 116 12.54 11.35 -3.76
CA GLY A 116 11.15 11.24 -3.31
C GLY A 116 10.59 9.82 -3.47
N LEU A 117 11.05 9.12 -4.51
CA LEU A 117 10.59 7.79 -4.84
C LEU A 117 11.25 6.68 -4.00
N LYS A 118 12.43 6.89 -3.41
CA LYS A 118 13.09 5.89 -2.53
C LYS A 118 12.22 5.43 -1.36
N SER A 119 11.50 6.34 -0.70
CA SER A 119 10.56 5.94 0.37
C SER A 119 9.38 5.15 -0.18
N PHE A 120 8.91 5.48 -1.38
CA PHE A 120 7.85 4.75 -2.06
C PHE A 120 8.30 3.33 -2.43
N SER A 121 9.50 3.17 -2.99
CA SER A 121 10.08 1.88 -3.31
C SER A 121 10.26 0.99 -2.08
N LEU A 122 10.62 1.57 -0.93
CA LEU A 122 10.73 0.82 0.32
C LEU A 122 9.36 0.30 0.78
N GLU A 123 8.33 1.16 0.81
CA GLU A 123 6.97 0.77 1.18
C GLU A 123 6.42 -0.30 0.23
N ALA A 124 6.64 -0.16 -1.08
CA ALA A 124 6.31 -1.16 -2.08
C ALA A 124 6.98 -2.52 -1.82
N VAL A 125 8.27 -2.55 -1.47
CA VAL A 125 8.98 -3.79 -1.11
C VAL A 125 8.40 -4.41 0.16
N ILE A 126 8.04 -3.61 1.16
CA ILE A 126 7.39 -4.10 2.39
C ILE A 126 6.04 -4.74 2.05
N MET A 127 5.22 -4.09 1.22
CA MET A 127 3.93 -4.63 0.76
C MET A 127 4.13 -5.96 0.01
N LEU A 128 5.16 -6.06 -0.82
CA LEU A 128 5.50 -7.30 -1.53
C LEU A 128 5.84 -8.44 -0.56
N ILE A 129 6.67 -8.18 0.45
CA ILE A 129 7.05 -9.16 1.47
C ILE A 129 5.82 -9.60 2.26
N LEU A 130 4.99 -8.66 2.72
CA LEU A 130 3.74 -8.96 3.41
C LEU A 130 2.81 -9.79 2.54
N SER A 131 2.77 -9.50 1.24
CA SER A 131 1.93 -10.25 0.32
C SER A 131 2.31 -11.72 0.25
N ILE A 132 3.61 -11.98 0.15
CA ILE A 132 4.18 -13.33 0.12
C ILE A 132 3.88 -14.04 1.43
N ILE A 133 4.11 -13.39 2.57
CA ILE A 133 3.82 -13.96 3.90
C ILE A 133 2.34 -14.35 4.00
N GLN A 134 1.42 -13.45 3.68
CA GLN A 134 -0.02 -13.73 3.75
C GLN A 134 -0.43 -14.88 2.82
N ASN A 135 0.12 -14.94 1.61
CA ASN A 135 -0.18 -16.02 0.67
C ASN A 135 0.36 -17.38 1.14
N VAL A 136 1.48 -17.41 1.86
CA VAL A 136 2.01 -18.64 2.48
C VAL A 136 1.17 -19.05 3.67
N VAL A 137 0.83 -18.11 4.56
CA VAL A 137 0.02 -18.38 5.76
C VAL A 137 -1.39 -18.85 5.41
N ASN A 138 -2.05 -18.25 4.42
CA ASN A 138 -3.42 -18.62 4.03
C ASN A 138 -3.50 -19.96 3.25
N LYS A 139 -2.37 -20.56 2.88
CA LYS A 139 -2.31 -21.87 2.21
C LYS A 139 -2.00 -23.02 3.18
N LEU A 140 -1.57 -22.73 4.41
CA LEU A 140 -1.42 -23.67 5.51
C LEU A 140 -2.74 -23.81 6.27
#